data_AF-A0A0L9UL24-F1
#
_entry.id   AF-A0A0L9UL24-F1
#
_cell.length_a   1.000
_cell.length_b   1.000
_cell.length_c   1.000
_cell.angle_alpha   90.00
_cell.angle_beta   90.00
_cell.angle_gamma   90.00
#
_symmetry.space_group_name_H-M   'P 1'
#
loop_
_entity.id
_entity.type
_entity.pdbx_description
1 polymer ?
#
loop_
_entity_poly.entity_id
_entity_poly.type
_entity_poly.pdbx_seq_one_letter_code
_entity_poly.pdbx_strand_id
1 'polypeptide(L)'
;MLAFSRGFVSRLQRFAVNSPSPLRFLSSDAEIQTRIIDPKPGLMTPDSKRTGLIAVKCGMSALWDKWGARIPITVLWVDDNIVSQVKTPEKEGFCSLQVHLRNIKFVQNGNNHMSVVHFSPDLHKQQLYGLVIGCGHKKEKHLTKPEVGHFRAQGVPMKRKLKEFPVTEDALLPVGTSLNVRHFVPGQYVDVTGITKGKGFQGVMKRHGFKGGPASHGASLSHRSAGSVGHITGPGRVFKGKKMAGRMGGEQRTVKSVWVYKVDPARNLMWVKGQVPGATGNFVFIKDAVYKKPDISLLPFPTYFGPEDEDTDNLKPLVAELGDVDPFIVTD
;
A
#
# COMPACT_ATOMS: atom_id res chain seq x y z
N MET A 1 -52.35 -22.77 51.57
CA MET A 1 -51.62 -22.05 50.50
C MET A 1 -50.98 -20.81 51.11
N LEU A 2 -49.64 -20.81 51.10
CA LEU A 2 -48.62 -19.84 51.51
C LEU A 2 -49.04 -18.50 52.16
N ALA A 3 -48.61 -18.36 53.43
CA ALA A 3 -48.58 -17.12 54.20
C ALA A 3 -47.44 -16.19 53.74
N PHE A 4 -47.76 -14.95 53.37
CA PHE A 4 -46.78 -13.88 53.15
C PHE A 4 -46.42 -13.26 54.49
N SER A 5 -45.17 -13.42 54.94
CA SER A 5 -44.69 -12.78 56.16
C SER A 5 -44.44 -11.29 55.91
N ARG A 6 -44.96 -10.49 56.85
CA ARG A 6 -44.64 -9.08 57.04
C ARG A 6 -43.23 -8.99 57.61
N GLY A 7 -42.36 -8.24 56.96
CA GLY A 7 -41.11 -7.80 57.59
C GLY A 7 -39.97 -7.61 56.61
N PHE A 8 -39.97 -6.50 55.87
CA PHE A 8 -38.74 -5.77 55.51
C PHE A 8 -39.03 -4.39 54.90
N VAL A 9 -40.12 -3.74 55.32
CA VAL A 9 -40.39 -2.32 55.02
C VAL A 9 -40.07 -1.53 56.29
N SER A 10 -38.78 -1.38 56.61
CA SER A 10 -38.31 -0.42 57.62
C SER A 10 -36.78 -0.39 57.77
N ARG A 11 -36.01 -0.45 56.66
CA ARG A 11 -34.56 -0.22 56.76
C ARG A 11 -33.88 0.25 55.49
N LEU A 12 -34.42 1.25 54.79
CA LEU A 12 -33.71 1.92 53.69
C LEU A 12 -34.20 3.35 53.43
N GLN A 13 -34.68 4.04 54.46
CA GLN A 13 -34.80 5.49 54.48
C GLN A 13 -33.98 6.01 55.66
N ARG A 14 -32.72 6.36 55.39
CA ARG A 14 -31.83 7.29 56.14
C ARG A 14 -30.39 7.11 55.67
N PHE A 15 -30.14 7.47 54.41
CA PHE A 15 -28.83 7.97 53.98
C PHE A 15 -29.08 8.94 52.82
N ALA A 16 -29.53 10.14 53.18
CA ALA A 16 -29.25 11.31 52.35
C ALA A 16 -27.76 11.59 52.53
N VAL A 17 -26.94 11.16 51.58
CA VAL A 17 -25.51 11.49 51.49
C VAL A 17 -25.22 11.82 50.03
N ASN A 18 -25.05 13.10 49.77
CA ASN A 18 -24.32 13.75 48.69
C ASN A 18 -24.32 13.04 47.32
N SER A 19 -25.04 13.64 46.36
CA SER A 19 -24.68 13.48 44.94
C SER A 19 -23.18 13.71 44.80
N PRO A 20 -22.40 12.81 44.17
CA PRO A 20 -21.01 13.12 43.89
C PRO A 20 -21.05 14.34 42.97
N SER A 21 -20.52 15.45 43.48
CA SER A 21 -20.10 16.57 42.64
C SER A 21 -19.36 15.98 41.45
N PRO A 22 -19.61 16.44 40.20
CA PRO A 22 -18.84 15.97 39.07
C PRO A 22 -17.38 16.16 39.47
N LEU A 23 -16.60 15.07 39.39
CA LEU A 23 -15.16 15.16 39.53
C LEU A 23 -14.77 16.35 38.68
N ARG A 24 -14.25 17.40 39.32
CA ARG A 24 -13.53 18.46 38.63
C ARG A 24 -12.35 17.73 38.01
N PHE A 25 -12.57 17.19 36.83
CA PHE A 25 -11.54 17.03 35.83
C PHE A 25 -10.88 18.40 35.84
N LEU A 26 -9.68 18.48 36.39
CA LEU A 26 -8.79 19.57 36.08
C LEU A 26 -8.77 19.61 34.56
N SER A 27 -9.52 20.57 34.02
CA SER A 27 -9.38 21.08 32.68
C SER A 27 -7.99 21.70 32.64
N SER A 28 -6.96 20.85 32.58
CA SER A 28 -5.86 21.16 31.70
C SER A 28 -6.48 21.07 30.32
N ASP A 29 -7.06 22.19 29.90
CA ASP A 29 -7.25 22.57 28.52
C ASP A 29 -5.86 22.64 27.88
N ALA A 30 -5.18 21.50 27.82
CA ALA A 30 -4.16 21.25 26.82
C ALA A 30 -4.97 21.04 25.55
N GLU A 31 -5.34 22.17 24.93
CA GLU A 31 -5.75 22.23 23.55
C GLU A 31 -4.87 21.24 22.79
N ILE A 32 -5.47 20.13 22.34
CA ILE A 32 -4.90 19.39 21.24
C ILE A 32 -5.09 20.34 20.07
N GLN A 33 -4.16 21.28 19.93
CA GLN A 33 -3.89 21.95 18.67
C GLN A 33 -3.54 20.80 17.73
N THR A 34 -4.57 20.24 17.09
CA THR A 34 -4.39 19.62 15.79
C THR A 34 -3.69 20.71 15.01
N ARG A 35 -2.39 20.55 14.76
CA ARG A 35 -1.68 21.43 13.84
C ARG A 35 -2.56 21.42 12.60
N ILE A 36 -3.22 22.54 12.30
CA ILE A 36 -4.06 22.64 11.11
C ILE A 36 -3.07 22.50 9.96
N ILE A 37 -3.04 21.31 9.36
CA ILE A 37 -2.17 21.03 8.21
C ILE A 37 -2.89 21.62 7.01
N ASP A 38 -2.49 22.82 6.62
CA ASP A 38 -3.00 23.43 5.39
C ASP A 38 -2.46 22.66 4.18
N PRO A 39 -3.33 22.19 3.27
CA PRO A 39 -2.89 21.56 2.04
C PRO A 39 -2.36 22.64 1.10
N LYS A 40 -1.06 22.93 1.15
CA LYS A 40 -0.42 23.89 0.23
C LYS A 40 0.23 23.13 -0.93
N PRO A 41 -0.09 23.46 -2.20
CA PRO A 41 0.64 22.90 -3.33
C PRO A 41 2.11 23.37 -3.24
N GLY A 42 3.03 22.44 -3.43
CA GLY A 42 4.46 22.70 -3.32
C GLY A 42 5.25 21.96 -4.40
N LEU A 43 6.56 22.22 -4.46
CA LEU A 43 7.47 21.46 -5.30
C LEU A 43 8.03 20.28 -4.51
N MET A 44 8.00 19.09 -5.11
CA MET A 44 8.56 17.89 -4.49
C MET A 44 10.08 17.98 -4.45
N THR A 45 10.70 17.61 -3.33
CA THR A 45 12.16 17.48 -3.22
C THR A 45 12.62 16.05 -3.56
N PRO A 46 13.90 15.81 -3.94
CA PRO A 46 14.37 14.47 -4.34
C PRO A 46 14.26 13.36 -3.28
N ASP A 47 14.19 13.77 -2.03
CA ASP A 47 14.05 12.89 -0.88
C ASP A 47 12.64 12.94 -0.27
N SER A 48 11.76 13.78 -0.81
CA SER A 48 10.34 13.81 -0.46
C SER A 48 9.64 12.53 -0.92
N LYS A 49 8.60 12.14 -0.19
CA LYS A 49 7.80 10.96 -0.47
C LYS A 49 6.33 11.27 -0.25
N ARG A 50 5.60 11.41 -1.35
CA ARG A 50 4.14 11.58 -1.33
C ARG A 50 3.38 10.29 -1.07
N THR A 51 2.09 10.46 -0.82
CA THR A 51 1.15 9.39 -0.52
C THR A 51 0.95 8.45 -1.71
N GLY A 52 0.38 7.28 -1.47
CA GLY A 52 -0.09 6.39 -2.52
C GLY A 52 -1.61 6.41 -2.64
N LEU A 53 -2.16 5.59 -3.53
CA LEU A 53 -3.59 5.39 -3.68
C LEU A 53 -3.97 3.93 -3.48
N ILE A 54 -5.21 3.70 -3.05
CA ILE A 54 -5.83 2.38 -3.07
C ILE A 54 -6.72 2.31 -4.31
N ALA A 55 -6.67 1.20 -5.03
CA ALA A 55 -7.50 0.97 -6.20
C ALA A 55 -8.06 -0.45 -6.18
N VAL A 56 -9.06 -0.70 -7.00
CA VAL A 56 -9.64 -2.03 -7.26
C VAL A 56 -9.23 -2.45 -8.66
N LYS A 57 -8.73 -3.68 -8.79
CA LYS A 57 -8.42 -4.24 -10.10
C LYS A 57 -9.71 -4.58 -10.85
N CYS A 58 -10.03 -3.89 -11.94
CA CYS A 58 -11.24 -4.13 -12.73
C CYS A 58 -11.06 -5.25 -13.77
N GLY A 59 -9.88 -5.36 -14.37
CA GLY A 59 -9.66 -6.35 -15.42
C GLY A 59 -8.43 -6.05 -16.25
N MET A 60 -8.24 -6.85 -17.29
CA MET A 60 -7.16 -6.68 -18.26
C MET A 60 -7.76 -6.56 -19.65
N SER A 61 -7.17 -5.70 -20.47
CA SER A 61 -7.52 -5.51 -21.88
C SER A 61 -6.22 -5.33 -22.68
N ALA A 62 -6.35 -4.98 -23.95
CA ALA A 62 -5.23 -4.51 -24.77
C ALA A 62 -5.63 -3.21 -25.48
N LEU A 63 -4.70 -2.28 -25.57
CA LEU A 63 -4.82 -1.09 -26.42
C LEU A 63 -3.78 -1.17 -27.54
N TRP A 64 -4.08 -0.47 -28.61
CA TRP A 64 -3.15 -0.27 -29.71
C TRP A 64 -2.52 1.11 -29.56
N ASP A 65 -1.21 1.14 -29.70
CA ASP A 65 -0.45 2.38 -29.69
C ASP A 65 -0.54 3.12 -31.03
N LYS A 66 -0.07 4.36 -31.08
CA LYS A 66 0.03 5.14 -32.32
C LYS A 66 0.87 4.45 -33.40
N TRP A 67 1.84 3.63 -33.00
CA TRP A 67 2.71 2.83 -33.87
C TRP A 67 2.13 1.45 -34.24
N GLY A 68 0.90 1.15 -33.86
CA GLY A 68 0.31 -0.18 -34.09
C GLY A 68 0.87 -1.28 -33.19
N ALA A 69 1.60 -0.95 -32.11
CA ALA A 69 1.97 -1.92 -31.09
C ALA A 69 0.77 -2.32 -30.23
N ARG A 70 0.54 -3.63 -30.02
CA ARG A 70 -0.44 -4.11 -29.04
C ARG A 70 0.13 -4.06 -27.63
N ILE A 71 -0.45 -3.24 -26.76
CA ILE A 71 -0.02 -3.05 -25.36
C ILE A 71 -1.00 -3.75 -24.42
N PRO A 72 -0.58 -4.76 -23.62
CA PRO A 72 -1.42 -5.32 -22.57
C PRO A 72 -1.58 -4.30 -21.44
N ILE A 73 -2.82 -4.03 -21.06
CA ILE A 73 -3.16 -3.04 -20.02
C ILE A 73 -4.01 -3.68 -18.93
N THR A 74 -3.76 -3.28 -17.69
CA THR A 74 -4.67 -3.55 -16.57
C THR A 74 -5.42 -2.27 -16.21
N VAL A 75 -6.73 -2.38 -16.04
CA VAL A 75 -7.59 -1.28 -15.59
C VAL A 75 -7.71 -1.31 -14.08
N LEU A 76 -7.38 -0.19 -13.43
CA LEU A 76 -7.49 0.00 -11.98
C LEU A 76 -8.48 1.14 -11.72
N TRP A 77 -9.45 0.89 -10.84
CA TRP A 77 -10.45 1.87 -10.43
C TRP A 77 -10.14 2.41 -9.04
N VAL A 78 -10.03 3.72 -8.93
CA VAL A 78 -9.81 4.41 -7.67
C VAL A 78 -11.17 4.81 -7.11
N ASP A 79 -11.60 4.09 -6.08
CA ASP A 79 -12.94 4.21 -5.48
C ASP A 79 -12.87 5.06 -4.20
N ASP A 80 -13.38 6.30 -4.26
CA ASP A 80 -13.50 7.27 -3.15
C ASP A 80 -12.37 7.21 -2.11
N ASN A 81 -11.14 7.48 -2.54
CA ASN A 81 -10.01 7.55 -1.62
C ASN A 81 -10.08 8.81 -0.77
N ILE A 82 -9.95 8.65 0.55
CA ILE A 82 -9.92 9.76 1.49
C ILE A 82 -8.85 9.55 2.55
N VAL A 83 -8.24 10.63 3.02
CA VAL A 83 -7.35 10.59 4.19
C VAL A 83 -8.17 10.39 5.44
N SER A 84 -7.95 9.26 6.14
CA SER A 84 -8.71 8.88 7.34
C SER A 84 -8.02 9.28 8.64
N GLN A 85 -6.68 9.21 8.69
CA GLN A 85 -5.91 9.51 9.90
C GLN A 85 -4.49 9.90 9.50
N VAL A 86 -3.91 10.86 10.23
CA VAL A 86 -2.49 11.21 10.17
C VAL A 86 -1.79 10.66 11.41
N LYS A 87 -0.78 9.83 11.21
CA LYS A 87 0.02 9.23 12.27
C LYS A 87 1.36 9.92 12.39
N THR A 88 1.59 10.52 13.55
CA THR A 88 2.84 11.21 13.86
C THR A 88 3.82 10.27 14.56
N PRO A 89 5.11 10.36 14.25
CA PRO A 89 6.15 9.52 14.85
C PRO A 89 6.31 9.77 16.36
N GLU A 90 6.00 10.98 16.84
CA GLU A 90 6.06 11.34 18.28
C GLU A 90 5.04 10.56 19.12
N LYS A 91 3.81 10.40 18.61
CA LYS A 91 2.72 9.71 19.32
C LYS A 91 2.76 8.21 19.14
N GLU A 92 3.09 7.74 17.93
CA GLU A 92 2.97 6.33 17.57
C GLU A 92 4.32 5.59 17.45
N GLY A 93 5.45 6.29 17.61
CA GLY A 93 6.79 5.69 17.70
C GLY A 93 7.38 5.18 16.37
N PHE A 94 6.82 5.55 15.23
CA PHE A 94 7.29 5.09 13.91
C PHE A 94 8.53 5.84 13.43
N CYS A 95 9.71 5.44 13.89
CA CYS A 95 10.98 5.83 13.24
C CYS A 95 11.36 4.76 12.21
N SER A 96 10.96 4.95 10.94
CA SER A 96 11.57 4.18 9.85
C SER A 96 12.79 4.95 9.33
N LEU A 97 13.98 4.54 9.78
CA LEU A 97 15.25 5.05 9.29
C LEU A 97 15.48 4.50 7.87
N GLN A 98 15.30 5.33 6.85
CA GLN A 98 15.66 4.96 5.49
C GLN A 98 17.17 5.16 5.29
N VAL A 99 17.95 4.11 5.53
CA VAL A 99 19.38 4.10 5.23
C VAL A 99 19.59 3.96 3.72
N HIS A 100 19.97 5.05 3.05
CA HIS A 100 20.44 4.99 1.66
C HIS A 100 21.96 4.77 1.64
N LEU A 101 22.42 3.63 1.09
CA LEU A 101 23.81 3.41 0.72
C LEU A 101 24.10 4.16 -0.59
N ARG A 102 24.18 5.49 -0.56
CA ARG A 102 24.28 6.31 -1.78
C ARG A 102 25.69 6.35 -2.38
N ASN A 103 26.74 6.03 -1.61
CA ASN A 103 28.13 6.09 -2.08
C ASN A 103 28.98 4.98 -1.44
N ILE A 104 29.13 3.83 -2.11
CA ILE A 104 30.24 2.91 -1.84
C ILE A 104 31.20 3.03 -3.02
N LYS A 105 32.30 3.78 -2.84
CA LYS A 105 33.41 3.77 -3.79
C LYS A 105 34.33 2.60 -3.43
N PHE A 106 34.40 1.60 -4.31
CA PHE A 106 35.41 0.55 -4.22
C PHE A 106 36.67 1.06 -4.91
N VAL A 107 37.79 1.12 -4.19
CA VAL A 107 39.09 1.40 -4.79
C VAL A 107 39.90 0.10 -4.73
N GLN A 108 40.47 -0.27 -5.88
CA GLN A 108 41.34 -1.43 -5.99
C GLN A 108 42.72 -1.03 -5.45
N ASN A 109 43.11 -1.57 -4.30
CA ASN A 109 44.50 -1.45 -3.88
C ASN A 109 45.34 -2.45 -4.68
N GLY A 110 46.60 -2.13 -4.95
CA GLY A 110 47.53 -2.85 -5.84
C GLY A 110 47.74 -4.36 -5.58
N ASN A 111 47.05 -4.94 -4.59
CA ASN A 111 47.10 -6.36 -4.23
C ASN A 111 45.77 -7.10 -4.50
N ASN A 112 44.94 -6.65 -5.45
CA ASN A 112 43.64 -7.30 -5.82
C ASN A 112 42.61 -7.47 -4.70
N HIS A 113 42.83 -6.90 -3.51
CA HIS A 113 41.83 -6.83 -2.45
C HIS A 113 41.00 -5.55 -2.59
N MET A 114 39.68 -5.71 -2.78
CA MET A 114 38.75 -4.57 -2.74
C MET A 114 38.64 -4.06 -1.30
N SER A 115 38.96 -2.80 -1.07
CA SER A 115 38.74 -2.13 0.21
C SER A 115 37.74 -0.98 0.03
N VAL A 116 36.84 -0.82 1.01
CA VAL A 116 35.88 0.28 1.06
C VAL A 116 36.59 1.46 1.70
N VAL A 117 36.98 2.47 0.91
CA VAL A 117 37.90 3.53 1.37
C VAL A 117 37.15 4.71 2.03
N HIS A 118 35.88 4.94 1.70
CA HIS A 118 35.07 5.97 2.37
C HIS A 118 33.61 5.54 2.48
N PHE A 119 33.15 5.34 3.72
CA PHE A 119 31.75 5.29 4.07
C PHE A 119 31.42 6.62 4.74
N SER A 120 30.84 7.58 4.00
CA SER A 120 30.18 8.73 4.62
C SER A 120 28.74 8.34 4.87
N PRO A 121 28.34 7.97 6.10
CA PRO A 121 26.94 7.83 6.43
C PRO A 121 26.37 9.24 6.57
N ASP A 122 26.02 9.88 5.46
CA ASP A 122 25.07 10.99 5.51
C ASP A 122 23.71 10.39 5.87
N LEU A 123 23.56 10.13 7.16
CA LEU A 123 22.41 9.52 7.79
C LEU A 123 21.36 10.62 7.91
N HIS A 124 20.82 11.05 6.78
CA HIS A 124 19.62 11.88 6.75
C HIS A 124 18.50 11.06 7.39
N LYS A 125 18.30 11.26 8.70
CA LYS A 125 17.15 10.72 9.44
C LYS A 125 15.91 11.45 8.94
N GLN A 126 15.36 10.99 7.83
CA GLN A 126 14.05 11.43 7.43
C GLN A 126 13.02 10.74 8.29
N GLN A 127 12.37 11.52 9.14
CA GLN A 127 11.25 11.05 9.92
C GLN A 127 10.06 10.89 8.97
N LEU A 128 9.51 9.67 8.95
CA LEU A 128 8.36 9.35 8.12
C LEU A 128 7.11 9.35 8.98
N TYR A 129 6.05 9.93 8.43
CA TYR A 129 4.71 9.97 8.99
C TYR A 129 3.87 8.87 8.32
N GLY A 130 2.86 8.37 9.02
CA GLY A 130 1.94 7.37 8.48
C GLY A 130 0.64 8.02 8.04
N LEU A 131 0.39 8.12 6.75
CA LEU A 131 -0.91 8.59 6.26
C LEU A 131 -1.83 7.40 6.01
N VAL A 132 -2.95 7.32 6.74
CA VAL A 132 -3.93 6.25 6.57
C VAL A 132 -4.97 6.69 5.56
N ILE A 133 -5.05 5.98 4.44
CA ILE A 133 -6.01 6.23 3.37
C ILE A 133 -7.09 5.16 3.41
N GLY A 134 -8.34 5.59 3.26
CA GLY A 134 -9.51 4.73 3.15
C GLY A 134 -10.12 4.76 1.76
N CYS A 135 -10.52 3.59 1.27
CA CYS A 135 -11.08 3.38 -0.07
C CYS A 135 -12.44 2.68 -0.02
N GLY A 136 -13.34 3.14 -0.89
CA GLY A 136 -14.67 2.61 -1.17
C GLY A 136 -15.67 2.78 -0.04
N HIS A 137 -16.93 3.08 -0.34
CA HIS A 137 -17.95 3.30 0.68
C HIS A 137 -18.44 1.99 1.33
N LYS A 138 -18.63 1.99 2.66
CA LYS A 138 -19.18 0.83 3.40
C LYS A 138 -20.23 1.28 4.41
N LYS A 139 -21.40 0.63 4.40
CA LYS A 139 -22.47 0.90 5.36
C LYS A 139 -22.07 0.46 6.78
N GLU A 140 -22.55 1.16 7.79
CA GLU A 140 -22.26 0.91 9.21
C GLU A 140 -22.51 -0.55 9.63
N LYS A 141 -23.63 -1.14 9.19
CA LYS A 141 -23.99 -2.52 9.52
C LYS A 141 -23.00 -3.60 9.05
N HIS A 142 -22.09 -3.28 8.12
CA HIS A 142 -21.06 -4.21 7.63
C HIS A 142 -19.70 -3.99 8.30
N LEU A 143 -19.57 -2.98 9.17
CA LEU A 143 -18.36 -2.68 9.92
C LEU A 143 -18.48 -3.19 11.35
N THR A 144 -17.32 -3.44 11.96
CA THR A 144 -17.25 -3.76 13.38
C THR A 144 -17.37 -2.49 14.23
N LYS A 145 -17.89 -2.59 15.45
CA LYS A 145 -18.06 -1.42 16.35
C LYS A 145 -16.78 -0.59 16.53
N PRO A 146 -15.58 -1.20 16.68
CA PRO A 146 -14.33 -0.43 16.78
C PRO A 146 -14.01 0.36 15.50
N GLU A 147 -14.23 -0.22 14.32
CA GLU A 147 -14.03 0.49 13.04
C GLU A 147 -14.99 1.68 12.91
N VAL A 148 -16.26 1.51 13.30
CA VAL A 148 -17.25 2.59 13.32
C VAL A 148 -16.83 3.71 14.28
N GLY A 149 -16.38 3.36 15.49
CA GLY A 149 -15.87 4.31 16.46
C GLY A 149 -14.65 5.08 15.93
N HIS A 150 -13.74 4.40 15.23
CA HIS A 150 -12.58 5.01 14.61
C HIS A 150 -12.97 6.05 13.55
N PHE A 151 -13.88 5.70 12.63
CA PHE A 151 -14.34 6.65 11.59
C PHE A 151 -15.10 7.84 12.19
N ARG A 152 -15.93 7.62 13.21
CA ARG A 152 -16.68 8.68 13.91
C ARG A 152 -15.75 9.65 14.65
N ALA A 153 -14.71 9.13 15.31
CA ALA A 153 -13.74 9.97 16.00
C ALA A 153 -12.95 10.88 15.05
N GLN A 154 -12.76 10.45 13.79
CA GLN A 154 -12.07 11.23 12.76
C GLN A 154 -13.01 12.08 11.89
N GLY A 155 -14.33 11.91 12.02
CA GLY A 155 -15.32 12.63 11.19
C GLY A 155 -15.32 12.23 9.71
N VAL A 156 -14.80 11.05 9.36
CA VAL A 156 -14.59 10.60 7.97
C VAL A 156 -15.66 9.59 7.56
N PRO A 157 -16.16 9.62 6.30
CA PRO A 157 -17.08 8.61 5.79
C PRO A 157 -16.50 7.20 5.90
N MET A 158 -17.35 6.23 6.23
CA MET A 158 -16.97 4.84 6.47
C MET A 158 -16.44 4.16 5.20
N LYS A 159 -15.24 3.57 5.29
CA LYS A 159 -14.54 2.97 4.14
C LYS A 159 -14.43 1.44 4.18
N ARG A 160 -14.28 0.80 3.02
CA ARG A 160 -14.16 -0.67 2.85
C ARG A 160 -12.77 -1.17 3.22
N LYS A 161 -11.73 -0.43 2.84
CA LYS A 161 -10.34 -0.82 3.07
C LYS A 161 -9.52 0.38 3.52
N LEU A 162 -8.76 0.21 4.61
CA LEU A 162 -7.75 1.16 5.06
C LEU A 162 -6.35 0.65 4.71
N LYS A 163 -5.46 1.56 4.31
CA LYS A 163 -4.03 1.27 4.12
C LYS A 163 -3.19 2.47 4.54
N GLU A 164 -2.15 2.19 5.29
CA GLU A 164 -1.14 3.17 5.67
C GLU A 164 -0.08 3.32 4.58
N PHE A 165 0.27 4.57 4.28
CA PHE A 165 1.34 4.97 3.40
C PHE A 165 2.37 5.81 4.18
N PRO A 166 3.64 5.39 4.22
CA PRO A 166 4.69 6.18 4.83
C PRO A 166 5.05 7.37 3.93
N VAL A 167 4.96 8.57 4.48
CA VAL A 167 5.19 9.85 3.80
C VAL A 167 6.14 10.74 4.57
N THR A 168 6.74 11.71 3.89
CA THR A 168 7.55 12.76 4.50
C THR A 168 6.67 13.87 5.09
N GLU A 169 7.24 14.72 5.94
CA GLU A 169 6.52 15.80 6.62
C GLU A 169 5.90 16.83 5.66
N ASP A 170 6.63 17.16 4.59
CA ASP A 170 6.20 18.07 3.52
C ASP A 170 5.03 17.52 2.70
N ALA A 171 4.79 16.20 2.74
CA ALA A 171 3.74 15.53 1.99
C ALA A 171 2.50 15.20 2.84
N LEU A 172 2.37 15.80 4.02
CA LEU A 172 1.23 15.60 4.90
C LEU A 172 -0.04 16.24 4.32
N LEU A 173 -1.16 15.53 4.47
CA LEU A 173 -2.48 15.98 4.04
C LEU A 173 -3.43 15.99 5.24
N PRO A 174 -4.37 16.94 5.32
CA PRO A 174 -5.37 16.95 6.37
C PRO A 174 -6.34 15.78 6.22
N VAL A 175 -6.86 15.33 7.36
CA VAL A 175 -7.91 14.30 7.43
C VAL A 175 -9.15 14.81 6.69
N GLY A 176 -9.78 13.94 5.89
CA GLY A 176 -10.93 14.30 5.05
C GLY A 176 -10.58 14.70 3.61
N THR A 177 -9.30 14.89 3.28
CA THR A 177 -8.90 15.20 1.89
C THR A 177 -9.23 14.03 0.96
N SER A 178 -9.99 14.28 -0.11
CA SER A 178 -10.26 13.31 -1.17
C SER A 178 -9.08 13.21 -2.14
N LEU A 179 -8.80 12.00 -2.64
CA LEU A 179 -7.68 11.73 -3.54
C LEU A 179 -8.17 11.14 -4.86
N ASN A 180 -7.99 11.90 -5.93
CA ASN A 180 -8.37 11.52 -7.29
C ASN A 180 -7.22 10.82 -8.03
N VAL A 181 -7.53 10.20 -9.17
CA VAL A 181 -6.53 9.51 -10.01
C VAL A 181 -5.47 10.45 -10.56
N ARG A 182 -5.80 11.73 -10.75
CA ARG A 182 -4.86 12.79 -11.18
C ARG A 182 -3.68 13.01 -10.22
N HIS A 183 -3.69 12.40 -9.04
CA HIS A 183 -2.49 12.26 -8.22
C HIS A 183 -1.31 11.63 -9.00
N PHE A 184 -1.61 10.75 -9.97
CA PHE A 184 -0.63 10.17 -10.87
C PHE A 184 -0.70 10.80 -12.26
N VAL A 185 0.47 11.07 -12.83
CA VAL A 185 0.61 11.65 -14.17
C VAL A 185 0.84 10.53 -15.19
N PRO A 186 0.13 10.50 -16.34
CA PRO A 186 0.43 9.56 -17.42
C PRO A 186 1.91 9.67 -17.85
N GLY A 187 2.58 8.53 -18.07
CA GLY A 187 4.00 8.50 -18.40
C GLY A 187 4.90 8.17 -17.21
N GLN A 188 4.44 8.38 -15.96
CA GLN A 188 5.22 8.04 -14.77
C GLN A 188 5.27 6.52 -14.50
N TYR A 189 6.21 6.10 -13.65
CA TYR A 189 6.29 4.73 -13.13
C TYR A 189 5.74 4.60 -11.71
N VAL A 190 4.99 3.52 -11.45
CA VAL A 190 4.38 3.21 -10.16
C VAL A 190 4.71 1.79 -9.70
N ASP A 191 4.77 1.58 -8.40
CA ASP A 191 4.83 0.25 -7.79
C ASP A 191 3.42 -0.17 -7.34
N VAL A 192 2.95 -1.31 -7.83
CA VAL A 192 1.61 -1.82 -7.50
C VAL A 192 1.72 -3.05 -6.61
N THR A 193 1.14 -2.98 -5.42
CA THR A 193 1.15 -4.03 -4.41
C THR A 193 -0.23 -4.62 -4.26
N GLY A 194 -0.36 -5.94 -4.20
CA GLY A 194 -1.65 -6.58 -4.02
C GLY A 194 -1.52 -8.01 -3.53
N ILE A 195 -2.65 -8.57 -3.08
CA ILE A 195 -2.71 -9.97 -2.70
C ILE A 195 -2.86 -10.81 -3.97
N THR A 196 -1.91 -11.72 -4.18
CA THR A 196 -1.89 -12.62 -5.33
C THR A 196 -3.04 -13.63 -5.31
N LYS A 197 -3.43 -14.11 -6.50
CA LYS A 197 -4.45 -15.18 -6.62
C LYS A 197 -3.97 -16.44 -5.89
N GLY A 198 -4.79 -16.95 -4.97
CA GLY A 198 -4.54 -18.22 -4.29
C GLY A 198 -4.72 -19.40 -5.24
N LYS A 199 -3.83 -20.40 -5.14
CA LYS A 199 -3.90 -21.65 -5.89
C LYS A 199 -4.09 -22.87 -4.97
N GLY A 200 -4.30 -22.69 -3.67
CA GLY A 200 -4.41 -23.80 -2.70
C GLY A 200 -3.07 -24.49 -2.44
N PHE A 201 -3.11 -25.75 -1.97
CA PHE A 201 -1.91 -26.57 -1.76
C PHE A 201 -1.35 -27.03 -3.11
N GLN A 202 -0.09 -26.72 -3.38
CA GLN A 202 0.58 -27.02 -4.64
C GLN A 202 1.82 -27.87 -4.42
N GLY A 203 2.03 -28.84 -5.30
CA GLY A 203 3.23 -29.67 -5.34
C GLY A 203 4.48 -28.88 -5.74
N VAL A 204 5.65 -29.47 -5.49
CA VAL A 204 6.97 -28.85 -5.71
C VAL A 204 7.21 -28.38 -7.15
N MET A 205 6.74 -29.14 -8.14
CA MET A 205 6.89 -28.78 -9.56
C MET A 205 6.19 -27.46 -9.89
N LYS A 206 4.93 -27.30 -9.47
CA LYS A 206 4.15 -26.09 -9.79
C LYS A 206 4.51 -24.91 -8.89
N ARG A 207 4.84 -25.16 -7.61
CA ARG A 207 5.17 -24.10 -6.64
C ARG A 207 6.57 -23.52 -6.86
N HIS A 208 7.54 -24.37 -7.20
CA HIS A 208 8.95 -24.02 -7.24
C HIS A 208 9.64 -24.30 -8.59
N GLY A 209 8.93 -24.80 -9.59
CA GLY A 209 9.50 -25.10 -10.91
C GLY A 209 10.43 -26.31 -10.93
N PHE A 210 10.26 -27.26 -10.01
CA PHE A 210 11.09 -28.48 -9.99
C PHE A 210 10.87 -29.32 -11.25
N LYS A 211 11.96 -29.89 -11.77
CA LYS A 211 11.89 -30.91 -12.83
C LYS A 211 11.28 -32.20 -12.27
N GLY A 212 10.55 -32.92 -13.12
CA GLY A 212 10.04 -34.25 -12.80
C GLY A 212 11.13 -35.31 -12.99
N GLY A 213 10.91 -36.49 -12.41
CA GLY A 213 11.68 -37.69 -12.75
C GLY A 213 11.38 -38.17 -14.18
N PRO A 214 12.16 -39.14 -14.71
CA PRO A 214 11.88 -39.73 -16.01
C PRO A 214 10.46 -40.31 -16.06
N ALA A 215 9.80 -40.17 -17.21
CA ALA A 215 8.43 -40.68 -17.42
C ALA A 215 8.43 -42.16 -17.86
N SER A 216 9.55 -42.68 -18.36
CA SER A 216 9.74 -44.04 -18.87
C SER A 216 11.00 -44.68 -18.26
N HIS A 217 11.44 -45.83 -18.79
CA HIS A 217 12.66 -46.54 -18.37
C HIS A 217 12.66 -46.98 -16.90
N GLY A 218 11.60 -47.66 -16.46
CA GLY A 218 11.54 -48.28 -15.13
C GLY A 218 11.19 -47.33 -13.97
N ALA A 219 10.89 -46.06 -14.25
CA ALA A 219 10.36 -45.14 -13.25
C ALA A 219 8.92 -45.52 -12.87
N SER A 220 8.67 -45.81 -11.58
CA SER A 220 7.37 -46.32 -11.12
C SER A 220 6.42 -45.23 -10.64
N LEU A 221 6.68 -44.60 -9.48
CA LEU A 221 5.72 -43.70 -8.80
C LEU A 221 6.27 -42.30 -8.51
N SER A 222 7.52 -42.03 -8.88
CA SER A 222 8.26 -40.83 -8.46
C SER A 222 8.31 -39.70 -9.50
N HIS A 223 7.55 -39.79 -10.61
CA HIS A 223 7.60 -38.83 -11.72
C HIS A 223 7.45 -37.37 -11.29
N ARG A 224 6.65 -37.10 -10.25
CA ARG A 224 6.37 -35.75 -9.73
C ARG A 224 6.90 -35.51 -8.31
N SER A 225 7.76 -36.40 -7.83
CA SER A 225 8.33 -36.32 -6.49
C SER A 225 9.38 -35.20 -6.38
N ALA A 226 9.70 -34.79 -5.14
CA ALA A 226 10.67 -33.72 -4.88
C ALA A 226 12.14 -34.18 -4.94
N GLY A 227 12.38 -35.48 -5.11
CA GLY A 227 13.70 -36.09 -4.95
C GLY A 227 14.20 -35.99 -3.49
N SER A 228 15.51 -36.04 -3.30
CA SER A 228 16.13 -35.94 -1.97
C SER A 228 16.01 -34.55 -1.38
N VAL A 229 15.63 -34.48 -0.10
CA VAL A 229 15.46 -33.24 0.66
C VAL A 229 16.62 -32.94 1.63
N GLY A 230 17.56 -33.88 1.83
CA GLY A 230 18.64 -33.74 2.79
C GLY A 230 19.85 -34.66 2.54
N HIS A 231 20.85 -34.53 3.42
CA HIS A 231 22.07 -35.34 3.46
C HIS A 231 21.98 -36.35 4.62
N ILE A 232 22.80 -37.39 4.57
CA ILE A 232 22.80 -38.49 5.55
C ILE A 232 23.42 -38.10 6.91
N THR A 233 24.75 -38.02 7.03
CA THR A 233 25.43 -37.91 8.34
C THR A 233 25.43 -36.50 8.93
N GLY A 234 25.56 -35.44 8.13
CA GLY A 234 25.48 -34.06 8.59
C GLY A 234 24.68 -33.24 7.59
N PRO A 235 23.61 -32.52 7.98
CA PRO A 235 23.22 -31.99 9.31
C PRO A 235 22.11 -32.77 10.08
N GLY A 236 21.71 -33.98 9.66
CA GLY A 236 20.67 -34.79 10.33
C GLY A 236 19.25 -34.17 10.34
N ARG A 237 19.02 -33.11 9.56
CA ARG A 237 17.72 -32.42 9.44
C ARG A 237 17.60 -31.72 8.10
N VAL A 238 16.38 -31.36 7.71
CA VAL A 238 16.16 -30.48 6.57
C VAL A 238 16.43 -29.03 6.98
N PHE A 239 17.20 -28.30 6.17
CA PHE A 239 17.46 -26.87 6.41
C PHE A 239 16.18 -26.03 6.29
N LYS A 240 16.06 -24.99 7.12
CA LYS A 240 14.97 -24.01 7.01
C LYS A 240 15.03 -23.32 5.65
N GLY A 241 13.88 -23.04 5.06
CA GLY A 241 13.79 -22.45 3.72
C GLY A 241 13.98 -23.44 2.55
N LYS A 242 14.14 -24.74 2.83
CA LYS A 242 14.11 -25.76 1.77
C LYS A 242 12.78 -25.71 1.02
N LYS A 243 12.86 -25.65 -0.31
CA LYS A 243 11.71 -25.60 -1.22
C LYS A 243 10.93 -26.92 -1.14
N MET A 244 9.64 -26.85 -0.82
CA MET A 244 8.74 -27.99 -0.60
C MET A 244 7.33 -27.68 -1.07
N ALA A 245 6.47 -28.69 -1.17
CA ALA A 245 5.05 -28.49 -1.45
C ALA A 245 4.39 -27.61 -0.37
N GLY A 246 3.29 -26.94 -0.71
CA GLY A 246 2.58 -26.10 0.24
C GLY A 246 1.63 -25.11 -0.42
N ARG A 247 1.01 -24.26 0.39
CA ARG A 247 0.11 -23.22 -0.09
C ARG A 247 0.84 -22.28 -1.05
N MET A 248 0.24 -22.04 -2.22
CA MET A 248 0.75 -21.11 -3.22
C MET A 248 -0.24 -19.98 -3.46
N GLY A 249 0.25 -18.74 -3.48
CA GLY A 249 -0.56 -17.54 -3.68
C GLY A 249 -1.33 -17.12 -2.42
N GLY A 250 -2.12 -16.05 -2.52
CA GLY A 250 -2.69 -15.38 -1.36
C GLY A 250 -1.65 -14.58 -0.54
N GLU A 251 -0.45 -14.41 -1.08
CA GLU A 251 0.62 -13.60 -0.51
C GLU A 251 0.58 -12.19 -1.10
N GLN A 252 0.98 -11.21 -0.30
CA GLN A 252 1.19 -9.85 -0.76
C GLN A 252 2.46 -9.79 -1.62
N ARG A 253 2.33 -9.32 -2.86
CA ARG A 253 3.44 -9.11 -3.79
C ARG A 253 3.36 -7.72 -4.40
N THR A 254 4.51 -7.16 -4.73
CA THR A 254 4.65 -5.87 -5.40
C THR A 254 5.23 -6.09 -6.78
N VAL A 255 4.54 -5.60 -7.81
CA VAL A 255 5.10 -5.45 -9.15
C VAL A 255 5.67 -4.05 -9.22
N LYS A 256 6.96 -3.95 -9.45
CA LYS A 256 7.71 -2.69 -9.41
C LYS A 256 7.74 -2.04 -10.79
N SER A 257 7.82 -0.70 -10.80
CA SER A 257 8.09 0.09 -12.01
C SER A 257 7.13 -0.21 -13.16
N VAL A 258 5.85 -0.27 -12.84
CA VAL A 258 4.75 -0.39 -13.81
C VAL A 258 4.49 0.97 -14.43
N TRP A 259 4.35 1.04 -15.74
CA TRP A 259 4.17 2.29 -16.46
C TRP A 259 2.68 2.69 -16.52
N VAL A 260 2.37 3.96 -16.24
CA VAL A 260 1.01 4.50 -16.33
C VAL A 260 0.75 4.96 -17.77
N TYR A 261 -0.19 4.31 -18.45
CA TYR A 261 -0.49 4.56 -19.86
C TYR A 261 -1.53 5.67 -20.05
N LYS A 262 -2.61 5.62 -19.27
CA LYS A 262 -3.76 6.54 -19.41
C LYS A 262 -4.39 6.75 -18.04
N VAL A 263 -4.93 7.93 -17.82
CA VAL A 263 -5.70 8.31 -16.63
C VAL A 263 -7.01 8.95 -17.09
N ASP A 264 -8.13 8.47 -16.58
CA ASP A 264 -9.46 9.01 -16.84
C ASP A 264 -10.03 9.54 -15.51
N PRO A 265 -9.97 10.87 -15.28
CA PRO A 265 -10.46 11.49 -14.06
C PRO A 265 -11.99 11.38 -13.89
N ALA A 266 -12.77 11.44 -14.98
CA ALA A 266 -14.23 11.43 -14.88
C ALA A 266 -14.77 10.13 -14.26
N ARG A 267 -14.11 9.01 -14.55
CA ARG A 267 -14.48 7.69 -14.01
C ARG A 267 -13.58 7.23 -12.87
N ASN A 268 -12.59 8.04 -12.50
CA ASN A 268 -11.50 7.66 -11.61
C ASN A 268 -10.85 6.32 -11.99
N LEU A 269 -10.54 6.14 -13.28
CA LEU A 269 -9.85 4.96 -13.80
C LEU A 269 -8.41 5.29 -14.20
N MET A 270 -7.51 4.33 -14.02
CA MET A 270 -6.18 4.37 -14.62
C MET A 270 -5.85 3.06 -15.32
N TRP A 271 -5.09 3.18 -16.40
CA TRP A 271 -4.55 2.06 -17.15
C TRP A 271 -3.07 1.95 -16.92
N VAL A 272 -2.63 0.77 -16.48
CA VAL A 272 -1.22 0.47 -16.29
C VAL A 272 -0.77 -0.59 -17.28
N LYS A 273 0.42 -0.42 -17.86
CA LYS A 273 1.00 -1.37 -18.82
C LYS A 273 1.42 -2.65 -18.09
N GLY A 274 0.90 -3.78 -18.54
CA GLY A 274 1.25 -5.11 -18.05
C GLY A 274 0.32 -5.64 -16.96
N GLN A 275 0.87 -6.52 -16.13
CA GLN A 275 0.12 -7.32 -15.16
C GLN A 275 0.18 -6.73 -13.74
N VAL A 276 -0.95 -6.80 -13.05
CA VAL A 276 -1.09 -6.42 -11.63
C VAL A 276 -1.47 -7.66 -10.81
N PRO A 277 -0.92 -7.83 -9.59
CA PRO A 277 -1.26 -8.96 -8.74
C PRO A 277 -2.74 -8.97 -8.34
N GLY A 278 -3.29 -10.17 -8.18
CA GLY A 278 -4.64 -10.38 -7.65
C GLY A 278 -5.72 -10.66 -8.70
N ALA A 279 -6.89 -11.05 -8.21
CA ALA A 279 -8.09 -11.24 -9.01
C ALA A 279 -8.80 -9.92 -9.29
N THR A 280 -9.69 -9.93 -10.27
CA THR A 280 -10.63 -8.83 -10.49
C THR A 280 -11.48 -8.62 -9.24
N GLY A 281 -11.70 -7.36 -8.85
CA GLY A 281 -12.40 -6.96 -7.63
C GLY A 281 -11.52 -6.87 -6.37
N ASN A 282 -10.27 -7.33 -6.42
CA ASN A 282 -9.36 -7.19 -5.29
C ASN A 282 -8.76 -5.79 -5.21
N PHE A 283 -8.54 -5.33 -3.98
CA PHE A 283 -7.80 -4.10 -3.71
C PHE A 283 -6.32 -4.26 -4.03
N VAL A 284 -5.76 -3.22 -4.63
CA VAL A 284 -4.35 -3.03 -4.90
C VAL A 284 -3.93 -1.67 -4.35
N PHE A 285 -2.66 -1.58 -3.95
CA PHE A 285 -2.07 -0.38 -3.37
C PHE A 285 -1.02 0.13 -4.34
N ILE A 286 -1.16 1.37 -4.77
CA ILE A 286 -0.33 2.01 -5.76
C ILE A 286 0.48 3.08 -5.04
N LYS A 287 1.78 3.12 -5.31
CA LYS A 287 2.69 4.18 -4.84
C LYS A 287 3.63 4.55 -5.97
N ASP A 288 4.31 5.67 -5.87
CA ASP A 288 5.38 6.00 -6.82
C ASP A 288 6.48 4.94 -6.81
N ALA A 289 7.10 4.73 -7.97
CA ALA A 289 8.15 3.74 -8.13
C ALA A 289 9.42 4.13 -7.36
N VAL A 290 9.98 3.17 -6.62
CA VAL A 290 11.19 3.41 -5.81
C VAL A 290 12.46 3.46 -6.67
N TYR A 291 12.54 2.61 -7.70
CA TYR A 291 13.76 2.45 -8.51
C TYR A 291 13.80 3.41 -9.70
N LYS A 292 12.75 3.40 -10.52
CA LYS A 292 12.57 4.37 -11.60
C LYS A 292 11.85 5.60 -11.01
N LYS A 293 12.62 6.49 -10.40
CA LYS A 293 12.05 7.71 -9.80
C LYS A 293 11.31 8.50 -10.89
N PRO A 294 10.10 8.99 -10.60
CA PRO A 294 9.39 9.87 -11.52
C PRO A 294 10.13 11.20 -11.69
N ASP A 295 9.91 11.87 -12.81
CA ASP A 295 10.39 13.24 -13.00
C ASP A 295 9.64 14.16 -12.04
N ILE A 296 10.38 14.69 -11.08
CA ILE A 296 9.87 15.44 -9.91
C ILE A 296 9.12 16.70 -10.36
N SER A 297 9.55 17.32 -11.47
CA SER A 297 9.01 18.58 -11.97
C SER A 297 7.57 18.48 -12.47
N LEU A 298 7.19 17.31 -12.99
CA LEU A 298 5.88 17.07 -13.59
C LEU A 298 4.83 16.60 -12.57
N LEU A 299 5.26 16.20 -11.37
CA LEU A 299 4.37 15.56 -10.41
C LEU A 299 3.61 16.58 -9.55
N PRO A 300 2.29 16.41 -9.38
CA PRO A 300 1.55 17.18 -8.40
C PRO A 300 1.96 16.76 -6.98
N PHE A 301 2.28 17.75 -6.15
CA PHE A 301 2.73 17.55 -4.78
C PHE A 301 2.05 18.54 -3.81
N PRO A 302 1.62 18.09 -2.61
CA PRO A 302 1.57 16.71 -2.09
C PRO A 302 0.59 15.78 -2.81
N THR A 303 -0.44 16.37 -3.40
CA THR A 303 -1.42 15.70 -4.27
C THR A 303 -1.91 16.69 -5.32
N TYR A 304 -2.72 16.22 -6.28
CA TYR A 304 -3.40 17.09 -7.23
C TYR A 304 -4.61 17.75 -6.57
N PHE A 305 -4.62 19.09 -6.57
CA PHE A 305 -5.78 19.91 -6.21
C PHE A 305 -6.41 20.42 -7.50
N GLY A 306 -7.65 20.02 -7.77
CA GLY A 306 -8.42 20.57 -8.89
C GLY A 306 -8.94 21.96 -8.55
N PRO A 307 -9.09 22.87 -9.53
CA PRO A 307 -9.82 24.11 -9.31
C PRO A 307 -11.28 23.79 -8.96
N GLU A 308 -11.88 24.59 -8.09
CA GLU A 308 -13.24 24.35 -7.57
C GLU A 308 -14.32 24.38 -8.67
N ASP A 309 -14.05 25.09 -9.77
CA ASP A 309 -14.95 25.25 -10.92
C ASP A 309 -14.86 24.11 -11.95
N GLU A 310 -13.99 23.12 -11.77
CA GLU A 310 -13.79 22.05 -12.75
C GLU A 310 -14.84 20.92 -12.59
N ASP A 311 -15.75 20.81 -13.57
CA ASP A 311 -16.72 19.70 -13.65
C ASP A 311 -16.00 18.36 -13.80
N THR A 312 -15.90 17.59 -12.72
CA THR A 312 -15.16 16.31 -12.69
C THR A 312 -15.68 15.31 -13.71
N ASP A 313 -16.98 15.34 -14.00
CA ASP A 313 -17.68 14.33 -14.82
C ASP A 313 -17.40 14.48 -16.33
N ASN A 314 -16.98 15.66 -16.77
CA ASN A 314 -16.76 15.98 -18.18
C ASN A 314 -15.28 16.00 -18.59
N LEU A 315 -14.40 15.51 -17.73
CA LEU A 315 -12.97 15.56 -17.96
C LEU A 315 -12.50 14.56 -19.00
N LYS A 316 -11.74 15.05 -19.97
CA LYS A 316 -11.13 14.21 -21.00
C LYS A 316 -10.07 13.32 -20.37
N PRO A 317 -9.94 12.08 -20.85
CA PRO A 317 -8.88 11.20 -20.39
C PRO A 317 -7.52 11.68 -20.90
N LEU A 318 -6.53 11.64 -20.00
CA LEU A 318 -5.15 11.99 -20.28
C LEU A 318 -4.38 10.72 -20.67
N VAL A 319 -3.73 10.74 -21.82
CA VAL A 319 -2.90 9.62 -22.33
C VAL A 319 -1.44 10.02 -22.22
N ALA A 320 -0.57 9.07 -21.88
CA ALA A 320 0.87 9.30 -21.86
C ALA A 320 1.38 9.58 -23.28
N GLU A 321 2.32 10.52 -23.40
CA GLU A 321 3.01 10.73 -24.68
C GLU A 321 3.96 9.57 -24.93
N LEU A 322 3.67 8.77 -25.95
CA LEU A 322 4.62 7.82 -26.52
C LEU A 322 5.46 8.65 -27.48
N GLY A 323 6.77 8.75 -27.24
CA GLY A 323 7.66 9.66 -27.97
C GLY A 323 7.58 9.58 -29.49
N ASP A 324 8.21 10.52 -30.18
CA ASP A 324 8.03 10.70 -31.64
C ASP A 324 8.76 9.67 -32.50
N VAL A 325 9.62 8.86 -31.90
CA VAL A 325 10.38 7.82 -32.58
C VAL A 325 9.64 6.49 -32.51
N ASP A 326 9.45 5.86 -33.68
CA ASP A 326 8.86 4.53 -33.77
C ASP A 326 9.86 3.49 -33.23
N PRO A 327 9.53 2.75 -32.15
CA PRO A 327 10.39 1.69 -31.65
C PRO A 327 10.60 0.54 -32.65
N PHE A 328 9.80 0.44 -33.72
CA PHE A 328 9.95 -0.59 -34.75
C PHE A 328 10.76 -0.13 -35.98
N ILE A 329 10.96 1.18 -36.17
CA ILE A 329 11.77 1.73 -37.28
C ILE A 329 13.23 1.91 -36.86
N VAL A 330 13.50 2.05 -35.55
CA VAL A 330 14.88 2.05 -35.01
C VAL A 330 15.41 0.61 -35.03
N THR A 331 15.81 0.15 -36.21
CA THR A 331 16.79 -0.92 -36.36
C THR A 331 18.18 -0.32 -36.26
N ASP A 332 19.07 -0.99 -35.51
CA ASP A 332 20.51 -0.70 -35.40
C ASP A 332 21.21 -0.54 -36.76
#